data_AF-A0A2H3BAB4-F1
#
_entry.id   AF-A0A2H3BAB4-F1
#
_cell.length_a   1.000
_cell.length_b   1.000
_cell.length_c   1.000
_cell.angle_alpha   90.00
_cell.angle_beta   90.00
_cell.angle_gamma   90.00
#
_symmetry.space_group_name_H-M   'P 1'
#
loop_
_entity.id
_entity.type
_entity.pdbx_description
1 polymer ?
#
loop_
_entity_poly.entity_id
_entity_poly.type
_entity_poly.pdbx_seq_one_letter_code
_entity_poly.pdbx_strand_id
1 'polypeptide(L)'
;RTCKERARKVMTQMVNVLGAKTKLSSPMICSYLLNLPDHYTNHKFTTFYWKSFVKGMIMGVSPVEDYIHHPPELESWSLYDWICLCNRAPNSAAKCSQANKNGEGPLILESEHDTDDDNVKDDGDSCGSGDNTVSLYKVKYAPDDSDSNDGDGPIKKRVGRKTKIRRFKFTAEHPMYETHHIALHPEETRRVPNFVGGLLPRVDKGDHEYYCLTMLMLFQPWRTGEELKSDRQCTWEKVFSDYTFSDCQHVVMENFNLRYECLDAHDDYRA
;
A
#
# COMPACT_ATOMS: atom_id res chain seq x y z
N ARG A 1 50.82 10.14 35.43
CA ARG A 1 49.52 9.77 34.81
C ARG A 1 49.73 8.47 34.06
N THR A 2 49.29 7.38 34.67
CA THR A 2 49.75 6.02 34.37
C THR A 2 49.23 5.52 33.03
N CYS A 3 50.02 4.73 32.31
CA CYS A 3 49.66 4.07 31.03
C CYS A 3 48.24 3.44 31.05
N LYS A 4 47.80 2.98 32.23
CA LYS A 4 46.46 2.48 32.54
C LYS A 4 45.31 3.46 32.23
N GLU A 5 45.48 4.76 32.47
CA GLU A 5 44.44 5.77 32.20
C GLU A 5 44.27 6.02 30.70
N ARG A 6 45.37 5.97 29.94
CA ARG A 6 45.36 6.09 28.48
C ARG A 6 44.70 4.86 27.84
N ALA A 7 45.06 3.66 28.29
CA ALA A 7 44.44 2.42 27.82
C ALA A 7 42.93 2.39 28.09
N ARG A 8 42.50 2.81 29.30
CA ARG A 8 41.07 2.90 29.64
C ARG A 8 40.32 3.85 28.70
N LYS A 9 40.90 5.00 28.39
CA LYS A 9 40.28 6.00 27.50
C LYS A 9 40.10 5.47 26.07
N VAL A 10 41.10 4.77 25.53
CA VAL A 10 41.03 4.14 24.20
C VAL A 10 39.96 3.04 24.17
N MET A 11 39.91 2.17 25.19
CA MET A 11 38.90 1.13 25.32
C MET A 11 37.48 1.72 25.37
N THR A 12 37.27 2.80 26.15
CA THR A 12 35.97 3.48 26.20
C THR A 12 35.60 4.11 24.85
N GLN A 13 36.56 4.70 24.14
CA GLN A 13 36.32 5.24 22.79
C GLN A 13 35.98 4.13 21.79
N MET A 14 36.65 2.98 21.83
CA MET A 14 36.33 1.82 21.00
C MET A 14 34.93 1.27 21.31
N VAL A 15 34.57 1.12 22.58
CA VAL A 15 33.23 0.66 22.99
C VAL A 15 32.14 1.66 22.58
N ASN A 16 32.41 2.97 22.65
CA ASN A 16 31.45 3.98 22.22
C ASN A 16 31.29 4.00 20.70
N VAL A 17 32.36 3.80 19.93
CA VAL A 17 32.31 3.71 18.46
C VAL A 17 31.62 2.40 18.02
N LEU A 18 31.90 1.28 18.69
CA LEU A 18 31.20 0.01 18.44
C LEU A 18 29.72 0.09 18.85
N GLY A 19 29.43 0.70 20.01
CA GLY A 19 28.08 0.91 20.50
C GLY A 19 27.24 1.87 19.65
N ALA A 20 27.89 2.79 18.93
CA ALA A 20 27.27 3.66 17.94
C ALA A 20 27.07 2.99 16.57
N LYS A 21 27.85 1.95 16.25
CA LYS A 21 27.82 1.27 14.94
C LYS A 21 27.07 -0.06 14.91
N THR A 22 26.89 -0.74 16.04
CA THR A 22 26.18 -2.03 16.09
C THR A 22 25.32 -2.12 17.34
N LYS A 23 24.04 -1.78 17.21
CA LYS A 23 23.03 -2.32 18.12
C LYS A 23 21.77 -2.62 17.33
N LEU A 24 21.79 -3.76 16.64
CA LEU A 24 20.54 -4.51 16.51
C LEU A 24 20.06 -4.73 17.95
N SER A 25 18.82 -4.36 18.23
CA SER A 25 18.28 -4.45 19.59
C SER A 25 18.36 -5.91 20.07
N SER A 26 18.51 -6.14 21.37
CA SER A 26 18.50 -7.53 21.90
C SER A 26 17.28 -8.34 21.42
N PRO A 27 16.07 -7.76 21.29
CA PRO A 27 14.94 -8.43 20.64
C PRO A 27 15.19 -8.82 19.18
N MET A 28 15.84 -7.95 18.39
CA MET A 28 16.17 -8.22 16.99
C MET A 28 17.21 -9.35 16.87
N ILE A 29 18.24 -9.35 17.71
CA ILE A 29 19.24 -10.43 17.75
C ILE A 29 18.57 -11.76 18.15
N CYS A 30 17.70 -11.75 19.16
CA CYS A 30 16.92 -12.93 19.53
C CYS A 30 16.01 -13.40 18.38
N SER A 31 15.40 -12.49 17.62
CA SER A 31 14.60 -12.80 16.44
C SER A 31 15.41 -13.56 15.39
N TYR A 32 16.61 -13.07 15.06
CA TYR A 32 17.53 -13.75 14.15
C TYR A 32 17.97 -15.12 14.67
N LEU A 33 18.31 -15.23 15.95
CA LEU A 33 18.72 -16.50 16.56
C LEU A 33 17.59 -17.53 16.57
N LEU A 34 16.33 -17.08 16.64
CA LEU A 34 15.14 -17.92 16.54
C LEU A 34 14.69 -18.18 15.09
N ASN A 35 15.47 -17.76 14.08
CA ASN A 35 15.11 -17.83 12.65
C ASN A 35 13.74 -17.21 12.34
N LEU A 36 13.34 -16.18 13.09
CA LEU A 36 12.16 -15.41 12.79
C LEU A 36 12.47 -14.45 11.63
N PRO A 37 11.54 -14.27 10.67
CA PRO A 37 11.76 -13.36 9.55
C PRO A 37 11.84 -11.90 10.04
N ASP A 38 12.70 -11.12 9.40
CA ASP A 38 12.90 -9.68 9.70
C ASP A 38 11.71 -8.79 9.32
N HIS A 39 10.71 -9.36 8.65
CA HIS A 39 9.60 -8.62 8.11
C HIS A 39 8.28 -9.21 8.62
N TYR A 40 7.65 -8.51 9.56
CA TYR A 40 6.27 -8.79 9.94
C TYR A 40 5.35 -7.91 9.08
N THR A 41 4.90 -8.44 7.94
CA THR A 41 3.78 -7.80 7.24
C THR A 41 2.75 -8.83 6.79
N ASN A 42 1.52 -8.61 7.21
CA ASN A 42 0.39 -9.42 6.76
C ASN A 42 -0.10 -8.96 5.37
N HIS A 43 0.22 -7.72 4.98
CA HIS A 43 -0.22 -7.12 3.72
C HIS A 43 0.90 -6.32 3.05
N LYS A 44 0.86 -6.23 1.73
CA LYS A 44 1.72 -5.30 0.98
C LYS A 44 1.07 -3.91 0.99
N PHE A 45 1.86 -2.87 1.15
CA PHE A 45 1.38 -1.49 1.09
C PHE A 45 1.78 -0.85 -0.25
N THR A 46 0.98 0.08 -0.75
CA THR A 46 1.28 0.85 -1.96
C THR A 46 1.16 2.33 -1.66
N THR A 47 2.18 3.11 -1.99
CA THR A 47 2.21 4.54 -1.67
C THR A 47 1.38 5.33 -2.66
N PHE A 48 0.46 6.17 -2.15
CA PHE A 48 -0.33 7.10 -2.96
C PHE A 48 -0.16 8.54 -2.45
N TYR A 49 0.38 9.42 -3.28
CA TYR A 49 0.69 10.81 -2.90
C TYR A 49 -0.55 11.72 -2.97
N TRP A 50 -1.41 11.65 -1.95
CA TRP A 50 -2.70 12.36 -1.87
C TRP A 50 -2.58 13.88 -2.05
N LYS A 51 -1.63 14.53 -1.37
CA LYS A 51 -1.50 16.01 -1.44
C LYS A 51 -1.06 16.50 -2.82
N SER A 52 -0.20 15.76 -3.50
CA SER A 52 0.23 16.10 -4.86
C SER A 52 -0.94 16.02 -5.82
N PHE A 53 -1.78 14.99 -5.65
CA PHE A 53 -3.02 14.82 -6.40
C PHE A 53 -3.99 15.99 -6.22
N VAL A 54 -4.36 16.31 -4.98
CA VAL A 54 -5.35 17.38 -4.68
C VAL A 54 -4.86 18.76 -5.14
N LYS A 55 -3.55 19.02 -5.10
CA LYS A 55 -2.98 20.30 -5.54
C LYS A 55 -2.82 20.42 -7.06
N GLY A 56 -3.20 19.41 -7.83
CA GLY A 56 -2.96 19.38 -9.28
C GLY A 56 -1.48 19.39 -9.65
N MET A 57 -0.58 19.09 -8.71
CA MET A 57 0.84 18.93 -8.97
C MET A 57 1.05 17.51 -9.51
N ILE A 58 0.74 17.33 -10.79
CA ILE A 58 0.97 16.08 -11.52
C ILE A 58 2.49 15.87 -11.61
N MET A 59 3.05 15.08 -10.69
CA MET A 59 4.46 14.68 -10.72
C MET A 59 4.63 13.59 -11.79
N GLY A 60 4.88 13.98 -13.04
CA GLY A 60 4.97 13.02 -14.14
C GLY A 60 3.71 12.16 -14.28
N VAL A 61 3.76 11.10 -15.10
CA VAL A 61 2.59 10.23 -15.31
C VAL A 61 2.22 9.52 -14.00
N SER A 62 1.22 10.06 -13.31
CA SER A 62 0.84 9.67 -11.96
C SER A 62 -0.06 8.43 -11.97
N PRO A 63 -0.20 7.69 -10.85
CA PRO A 63 -1.17 6.60 -10.74
C PRO A 63 -2.62 6.99 -11.07
N VAL A 64 -2.96 8.28 -10.92
CA VAL A 64 -4.26 8.80 -11.32
C VAL A 64 -4.37 9.03 -12.81
N GLU A 65 -3.27 9.40 -13.47
CA GLU A 65 -3.24 9.48 -14.94
C GLU A 65 -3.45 8.08 -15.53
N ASP A 66 -2.81 7.08 -14.94
CA ASP A 66 -3.00 5.66 -15.29
C ASP A 66 -4.47 5.25 -15.10
N TYR A 67 -5.10 5.72 -14.01
CA TYR A 67 -6.51 5.48 -13.73
C TYR A 67 -7.41 6.21 -14.73
N ILE A 68 -7.24 7.48 -15.04
CA ILE A 68 -8.12 8.21 -15.99
C ILE A 68 -8.17 7.51 -17.35
N HIS A 69 -7.03 6.98 -17.79
CA HIS A 69 -6.87 6.28 -19.07
C HIS A 69 -6.95 4.75 -18.95
N HIS A 70 -7.68 4.23 -17.95
CA HIS A 70 -7.92 2.80 -17.79
C HIS A 70 -8.79 2.25 -18.94
N PRO A 71 -8.64 0.96 -19.29
CA PRO A 71 -9.34 0.33 -20.40
C PRO A 71 -10.83 0.07 -20.05
N PRO A 72 -11.72 -0.08 -21.05
CA PRO A 72 -13.17 -0.18 -20.81
C PRO A 72 -13.58 -1.38 -19.93
N GLU A 73 -12.76 -2.43 -19.85
CA GLU A 73 -13.02 -3.59 -18.99
C GLU A 73 -12.97 -3.26 -17.49
N LEU A 74 -12.33 -2.15 -17.13
CA LEU A 74 -12.17 -1.69 -15.75
C LEU A 74 -13.00 -0.43 -15.45
N GLU A 75 -13.99 -0.11 -16.28
CA GLU A 75 -14.82 1.10 -16.14
C GLU A 75 -15.64 1.17 -14.85
N SER A 76 -16.00 0.01 -14.30
CA SER A 76 -16.73 -0.07 -13.03
C SER A 76 -15.85 0.10 -11.79
N TRP A 77 -14.54 0.25 -11.95
CA TRP A 77 -13.62 0.24 -10.83
C TRP A 77 -13.46 1.62 -10.22
N SER A 78 -13.44 1.66 -8.89
CA SER A 78 -13.13 2.88 -8.15
C SER A 78 -11.62 3.18 -8.18
N LEU A 79 -11.25 4.43 -7.96
CA LEU A 79 -9.83 4.80 -7.82
C LEU A 79 -9.18 4.01 -6.66
N TYR A 80 -9.91 3.79 -5.57
CA TYR A 80 -9.41 3.02 -4.44
C TYR A 80 -9.06 1.58 -4.83
N ASP A 81 -9.94 0.88 -5.55
CA ASP A 81 -9.69 -0.48 -6.01
C ASP A 81 -8.55 -0.54 -7.03
N TRP A 82 -8.47 0.45 -7.91
CA TRP A 82 -7.35 0.62 -8.82
C TRP A 82 -6.02 0.71 -8.08
N ILE A 83 -5.91 1.56 -7.05
CA ILE A 83 -4.68 1.70 -6.26
C ILE A 83 -4.32 0.35 -5.59
N CYS A 84 -5.33 -0.37 -5.07
CA CYS A 84 -5.12 -1.63 -4.37
C CYS A 84 -4.58 -2.74 -5.28
N LEU A 85 -5.10 -2.85 -6.51
CA LEU A 85 -4.98 -4.05 -7.35
C LEU A 85 -4.23 -3.82 -8.66
N CYS A 86 -4.14 -2.59 -9.15
CA CYS A 86 -3.46 -2.26 -10.40
C CYS A 86 -2.08 -1.68 -10.15
N ASN A 87 -1.08 -2.10 -10.93
CA ASN A 87 0.15 -1.34 -11.09
C ASN A 87 0.52 -1.20 -12.56
N ARG A 88 1.26 -0.15 -12.86
CA ARG A 88 1.86 0.06 -14.17
C ARG A 88 3.17 -0.72 -14.25
N ALA A 89 3.36 -1.48 -15.31
CA ALA A 89 4.59 -2.24 -15.58
C ALA A 89 5.10 -1.96 -17.00
N PRO A 90 6.43 -1.94 -17.23
CA PRO A 90 6.97 -1.71 -18.56
C PRO A 90 6.72 -2.92 -19.47
N ASN A 91 6.54 -2.66 -20.77
CA ASN A 91 6.35 -3.72 -21.76
C ASN A 91 7.60 -4.62 -21.94
N SER A 92 8.76 -4.18 -21.46
CA SER A 92 9.96 -5.03 -21.34
C SER A 92 9.81 -6.12 -20.28
N ALA A 93 9.07 -5.89 -19.19
CA ALA A 93 8.82 -6.89 -18.15
C ALA A 93 7.90 -8.03 -18.66
N ALA A 94 7.06 -7.76 -19.67
CA ALA A 94 6.25 -8.79 -20.32
C ALA A 94 7.06 -9.72 -21.24
N LYS A 95 8.37 -9.49 -21.45
CA LYS A 95 9.25 -10.33 -22.28
C LYS A 95 9.76 -11.57 -21.53
N CYS A 96 8.86 -12.34 -20.95
CA CYS A 96 9.13 -13.73 -20.60
C CYS A 96 7.82 -14.51 -20.62
N SER A 97 7.20 -14.65 -21.80
CA SER A 97 6.34 -15.78 -22.21
C SER A 97 5.72 -15.50 -23.59
N GLN A 98 6.15 -16.29 -24.57
CA GLN A 98 5.66 -16.51 -25.94
C GLN A 98 4.56 -15.58 -26.49
N ALA A 99 4.94 -14.79 -27.50
CA ALA A 99 4.02 -14.02 -28.34
C ALA A 99 3.13 -14.94 -29.18
N ASN A 100 1.81 -14.93 -28.92
CA ASN A 100 0.85 -15.51 -29.83
C ASN A 100 0.35 -14.42 -30.79
N LYS A 101 0.69 -14.56 -32.07
CA LYS A 101 0.15 -13.73 -33.15
C LYS A 101 -1.27 -14.22 -33.42
N ASN A 102 -2.28 -13.39 -33.15
CA ASN A 102 -3.47 -13.15 -33.99
C ASN A 102 -4.53 -12.34 -33.22
N GLY A 103 -4.85 -11.16 -33.77
CA GLY A 103 -6.18 -10.51 -33.79
C GLY A 103 -7.02 -10.36 -32.52
N GLU A 104 -7.11 -9.10 -32.05
CA GLU A 104 -8.34 -8.46 -31.52
C GLU A 104 -9.05 -9.17 -30.36
N GLY A 105 -8.42 -9.10 -29.19
CA GLY A 105 -9.01 -9.34 -27.87
C GLY A 105 -8.06 -8.83 -26.78
N PRO A 106 -8.50 -8.66 -25.53
CA PRO A 106 -7.62 -8.22 -24.44
C PRO A 106 -6.41 -9.15 -24.37
N LEU A 107 -5.19 -8.59 -24.34
CA LEU A 107 -3.96 -9.37 -24.23
C LEU A 107 -3.86 -9.96 -22.82
N ILE A 108 -4.57 -11.07 -22.57
CA ILE A 108 -4.41 -11.89 -21.38
C ILE A 108 -3.05 -12.59 -21.49
N LEU A 109 -2.00 -11.88 -21.11
CA LEU A 109 -0.66 -12.43 -20.93
C LEU A 109 -0.57 -12.97 -19.50
N GLU A 110 -0.83 -14.26 -19.34
CA GLU A 110 -0.54 -14.99 -18.09
C GLU A 110 0.99 -15.04 -17.92
N SER A 111 1.53 -14.45 -16.85
CA SER A 111 2.89 -14.80 -16.42
C SER A 111 2.85 -15.31 -14.99
N GLU A 112 3.77 -16.22 -14.74
CA GLU A 112 4.05 -16.75 -13.44
C GLU A 112 5.23 -15.95 -12.89
N HIS A 113 5.00 -15.25 -11.77
CA HIS A 113 6.04 -14.62 -10.94
C HIS A 113 6.70 -13.34 -11.52
N ASP A 114 6.24 -12.17 -11.06
CA ASP A 114 7.10 -11.00 -10.96
C ASP A 114 7.70 -11.03 -9.54
N THR A 115 9.02 -11.29 -9.43
CA THR A 115 9.75 -10.84 -8.24
C THR A 115 9.72 -9.32 -8.30
N ASP A 116 9.03 -8.67 -7.37
CA ASP A 116 9.07 -7.22 -7.20
C ASP A 116 10.53 -6.81 -6.92
N ASP A 117 11.28 -6.48 -7.97
CA ASP A 117 12.56 -5.76 -7.90
C ASP A 117 12.21 -4.29 -7.70
N ASP A 118 11.84 -3.94 -6.47
CA ASP A 118 11.72 -2.55 -6.04
C ASP A 118 13.13 -1.96 -5.91
N ASN A 119 13.74 -1.65 -7.06
CA ASN A 119 14.93 -0.83 -7.14
C ASN A 119 14.53 0.64 -6.97
N VAL A 120 14.09 0.98 -5.76
CA VAL A 120 14.05 2.36 -5.28
C VAL A 120 15.50 2.72 -4.97
N LYS A 121 16.09 3.57 -5.81
CA LYS A 121 17.35 4.24 -5.46
C LYS A 121 17.08 5.13 -4.25
N ASP A 122 17.53 4.65 -3.09
CA ASP A 122 17.64 5.40 -1.86
C ASP A 122 18.79 6.40 -2.01
N ASP A 123 18.45 7.65 -2.32
CA ASP A 123 19.36 8.78 -2.22
C ASP A 123 18.75 9.79 -1.23
N GLY A 124 19.19 9.70 0.04
CA GLY A 124 19.52 10.86 0.85
C GLY A 124 18.44 11.51 1.73
N ASP A 125 18.43 11.07 2.99
CA ASP A 125 18.51 11.91 4.21
C ASP A 125 17.36 12.89 4.54
N SER A 126 16.48 12.48 5.45
CA SER A 126 15.93 13.40 6.45
C SER A 126 15.47 12.67 7.71
N CYS A 127 16.08 13.05 8.82
CA CYS A 127 15.80 12.59 10.16
C CYS A 127 14.45 13.11 10.68
N GLY A 128 13.53 12.20 11.03
CA GLY A 128 12.25 12.51 11.65
C GLY A 128 11.83 11.39 12.60
N SER A 129 12.18 11.55 13.87
CA SER A 129 11.88 10.64 14.98
C SER A 129 10.37 10.55 15.24
N GLY A 130 9.84 9.33 15.36
CA GLY A 130 8.43 9.09 15.67
C GLY A 130 8.05 7.62 15.61
N ASP A 131 8.76 6.78 16.35
CA ASP A 131 8.45 5.37 16.55
C ASP A 131 7.34 5.24 17.61
N ASN A 132 6.21 4.62 17.27
CA ASN A 132 5.50 3.72 18.17
C ASN A 132 4.45 2.89 17.42
N THR A 133 4.84 1.68 17.04
CA THR A 133 3.92 0.63 16.55
C THR A 133 3.32 -0.09 17.75
N VAL A 134 2.04 0.14 18.04
CA VAL A 134 1.25 -0.74 18.90
C VAL A 134 0.23 -1.44 18.02
N SER A 135 0.58 -2.64 17.57
CA SER A 135 -0.36 -3.58 16.96
C SER A 135 -0.88 -4.50 18.06
N LEU A 136 -2.08 -4.21 18.55
CA LEU A 136 -2.84 -5.13 19.39
C LEU A 136 -4.27 -5.21 18.88
N TYR A 137 -4.52 -6.11 17.93
CA TYR A 137 -5.86 -6.62 17.69
C TYR A 137 -5.90 -8.11 17.97
N LYS A 138 -6.69 -8.40 18.99
CA LYS A 138 -7.06 -9.71 19.51
C LYS A 138 -8.18 -10.24 18.61
N VAL A 139 -7.84 -11.07 17.62
CA VAL A 139 -8.84 -11.87 16.90
C VAL A 139 -9.24 -13.04 17.80
N LYS A 140 -10.54 -13.15 18.09
CA LYS A 140 -11.13 -14.24 18.86
C LYS A 140 -10.96 -15.55 18.08
N TYR A 141 -10.16 -16.48 18.60
CA TYR A 141 -10.20 -17.87 18.16
C TYR A 141 -11.47 -18.52 18.71
N ALA A 142 -12.29 -19.09 17.82
CA ALA A 142 -13.21 -20.15 18.19
C ALA A 142 -12.38 -21.41 18.49
N PRO A 143 -12.64 -22.15 19.58
CA PRO A 143 -11.99 -23.42 19.81
C PRO A 143 -12.64 -24.44 18.89
N ASP A 144 -11.86 -25.09 18.02
CA ASP A 144 -12.27 -26.34 17.40
C ASP A 144 -11.29 -27.43 17.84
N ASP A 145 -11.88 -28.56 18.19
CA ASP A 145 -11.37 -29.58 19.06
C ASP A 145 -10.27 -30.45 18.42
N SER A 146 -9.43 -30.96 19.32
CA SER A 146 -8.57 -32.14 19.22
C SER A 146 -8.48 -32.89 17.88
N ASP A 147 -7.25 -33.05 17.38
CA ASP A 147 -6.73 -34.43 17.28
C ASP A 147 -5.20 -34.48 17.38
N SER A 148 -4.75 -35.39 18.24
CA SER A 148 -3.35 -35.69 18.48
C SER A 148 -2.88 -36.69 17.43
N ASN A 149 -1.82 -36.42 16.68
CA ASN A 149 -0.94 -37.49 16.24
C ASN A 149 0.47 -37.01 15.91
N ASP A 150 1.43 -37.55 16.66
CA ASP A 150 2.86 -37.52 16.38
C ASP A 150 3.17 -38.22 15.06
N GLY A 151 4.02 -37.62 14.25
CA GLY A 151 4.49 -38.21 13.00
C GLY A 151 5.54 -37.34 12.32
N ASP A 152 6.80 -37.54 12.71
CA ASP A 152 8.00 -37.02 12.04
C ASP A 152 8.00 -37.43 10.56
N GLY A 153 7.87 -36.44 9.67
CA GLY A 153 7.83 -36.63 8.23
C GLY A 153 8.22 -35.35 7.50
N PRO A 154 8.91 -35.43 6.35
CA PRO A 154 9.53 -34.28 5.71
C PRO A 154 8.47 -33.27 5.25
N ILE A 155 8.69 -32.00 5.62
CA ILE A 155 7.85 -30.84 5.28
C ILE A 155 7.70 -30.78 3.75
N LYS A 156 6.55 -31.22 3.24
CA LYS A 156 6.16 -31.01 1.85
C LYS A 156 5.95 -29.52 1.65
N LYS A 157 6.86 -28.85 0.92
CA LYS A 157 6.67 -27.47 0.45
C LYS A 157 5.29 -27.39 -0.21
N ARG A 158 4.37 -26.64 0.38
CA ARG A 158 3.08 -26.32 -0.24
C ARG A 158 3.41 -25.58 -1.54
N VAL A 159 3.18 -26.24 -2.67
CA VAL A 159 3.31 -25.63 -3.99
C VAL A 159 2.31 -24.50 -4.04
N GLY A 160 2.80 -23.25 -3.99
CA GLY A 160 1.96 -22.06 -4.04
C GLY A 160 1.10 -22.09 -5.29
N ARG A 161 -0.22 -21.88 -5.11
CA ARG A 161 -1.16 -21.75 -6.22
C ARG A 161 -0.76 -20.47 -6.98
N LYS A 162 -0.38 -20.61 -8.25
CA LYS A 162 0.09 -19.49 -9.08
C LYS A 162 -1.08 -18.50 -9.27
N THR A 163 -0.93 -17.29 -8.79
CA THR A 163 -1.90 -16.20 -8.95
C THR A 163 -1.79 -15.64 -10.37
N LYS A 164 -2.89 -15.65 -11.12
CA LYS A 164 -2.92 -15.17 -12.51
C LYS A 164 -3.07 -13.66 -12.55
N ILE A 165 -1.96 -12.95 -12.77
CA ILE A 165 -1.97 -11.52 -13.06
C ILE A 165 -2.57 -11.32 -14.45
N ARG A 166 -3.58 -10.44 -14.57
CA ARG A 166 -4.16 -10.05 -15.87
C ARG A 166 -3.49 -8.79 -16.36
N ARG A 167 -3.22 -8.71 -17.67
CA ARG A 167 -2.57 -7.55 -18.27
C ARG A 167 -3.50 -6.84 -19.23
N PHE A 168 -3.52 -5.52 -19.17
CA PHE A 168 -4.30 -4.67 -20.07
C PHE A 168 -3.42 -3.59 -20.67
N LYS A 169 -3.71 -3.20 -21.91
CA LYS A 169 -3.10 -2.01 -22.51
C LYS A 169 -3.83 -0.77 -22.00
N PHE A 170 -3.10 0.34 -21.88
CA PHE A 170 -3.73 1.64 -21.67
C PHE A 170 -4.61 2.02 -22.87
N THR A 171 -5.41 3.08 -22.74
CA THR A 171 -6.02 3.71 -23.92
C THR A 171 -4.97 4.47 -24.72
N ALA A 172 -5.24 4.73 -26.01
CA ALA A 172 -4.30 5.42 -26.91
C ALA A 172 -3.98 6.87 -26.46
N GLU A 173 -4.80 7.44 -25.58
CA GLU A 173 -4.62 8.79 -25.03
C GLU A 173 -3.57 8.84 -23.92
N HIS A 174 -3.21 7.70 -23.33
CA HIS A 174 -2.26 7.64 -22.23
C HIS A 174 -0.82 7.94 -22.72
N PRO A 175 -0.06 8.83 -22.05
CA PRO A 175 1.30 9.19 -22.47
C PRO A 175 2.28 8.01 -22.60
N MET A 176 2.01 6.90 -21.89
CA MET A 176 2.84 5.70 -21.90
C MET A 176 2.16 4.47 -22.51
N TYR A 177 1.14 4.68 -23.35
CA TYR A 177 0.42 3.60 -24.04
C TYR A 177 1.34 2.60 -24.75
N GLU A 178 2.39 3.06 -25.42
CA GLU A 178 3.30 2.20 -26.18
C GLU A 178 4.34 1.49 -25.31
N THR A 179 4.69 2.07 -24.15
CA THR A 179 5.84 1.63 -23.34
C THR A 179 5.45 0.81 -22.13
N HIS A 180 4.22 0.97 -21.62
CA HIS A 180 3.75 0.33 -20.40
C HIS A 180 2.40 -0.36 -20.59
N HIS A 181 2.07 -1.26 -19.66
CA HIS A 181 0.77 -1.91 -19.52
C HIS A 181 0.30 -1.87 -18.07
N ILE A 182 -0.97 -2.15 -17.87
CA ILE A 182 -1.61 -2.30 -16.56
C ILE A 182 -1.53 -3.77 -16.18
N ALA A 183 -0.94 -4.06 -15.02
CA ALA A 183 -0.98 -5.38 -14.41
C ALA A 183 -2.02 -5.35 -13.27
N LEU A 184 -3.07 -6.13 -13.45
CA LEU A 184 -4.13 -6.35 -12.49
C LEU A 184 -3.81 -7.61 -11.67
N HIS A 185 -3.54 -7.38 -10.39
CA HIS A 185 -3.28 -8.42 -9.41
C HIS A 185 -4.61 -9.02 -8.92
N PRO A 186 -4.64 -10.31 -8.55
CA PRO A 186 -5.83 -10.90 -7.97
C PRO A 186 -6.06 -10.45 -6.53
N GLU A 187 -7.30 -10.63 -6.08
CA GLU A 187 -7.78 -10.13 -4.78
C GLU A 187 -6.97 -10.67 -3.59
N GLU A 188 -6.39 -11.87 -3.68
CA GLU A 188 -5.57 -12.43 -2.58
C GLU A 188 -4.28 -11.64 -2.35
N THR A 189 -3.82 -10.91 -3.37
CA THR A 189 -2.63 -10.07 -3.34
C THR A 189 -2.97 -8.58 -3.20
N ARG A 190 -4.21 -8.25 -2.83
CA ARG A 190 -4.68 -6.88 -2.62
C ARG A 190 -3.72 -6.11 -1.71
N ARG A 191 -3.27 -4.96 -2.19
CA ARG A 191 -2.40 -4.06 -1.42
C ARG A 191 -3.24 -3.05 -0.65
N VAL A 192 -2.69 -2.60 0.48
CA VAL A 192 -3.29 -1.54 1.30
C VAL A 192 -2.71 -0.19 0.87
N PRO A 193 -3.54 0.77 0.44
CA PRO A 193 -3.07 2.11 0.10
C PRO A 193 -2.50 2.84 1.32
N ASN A 194 -1.30 3.38 1.16
CA ASN A 194 -0.64 4.27 2.12
C ASN A 194 -0.67 5.70 1.57
N PHE A 195 -1.58 6.53 2.08
CA PHE A 195 -1.74 7.90 1.63
C PHE A 195 -0.65 8.81 2.23
N VAL A 196 0.18 9.41 1.36
CA VAL A 196 1.33 10.24 1.74
C VAL A 196 1.12 11.69 1.31
N GLY A 197 1.70 12.61 2.09
CA GLY A 197 1.70 14.05 1.81
C GLY A 197 0.62 14.82 2.56
N GLY A 198 -0.27 14.15 3.28
CA GLY A 198 -1.31 14.76 4.12
C GLY A 198 -2.26 13.66 4.58
N LEU A 199 -2.93 13.89 5.71
CA LEU A 199 -3.95 12.95 6.17
C LEU A 199 -5.23 13.15 5.35
N LEU A 200 -5.97 12.06 5.11
CA LEU A 200 -7.30 12.13 4.51
C LEU A 200 -8.26 12.88 5.45
N PRO A 201 -9.25 13.62 4.94
CA PRO A 201 -10.21 14.32 5.79
C PRO A 201 -10.94 13.36 6.75
N ARG A 202 -11.19 13.82 7.97
CA ARG A 202 -11.99 13.10 8.98
C ARG A 202 -13.47 13.43 8.82
N VAL A 203 -14.33 12.49 9.21
CA VAL A 203 -15.79 12.63 9.04
C VAL A 203 -16.41 13.61 10.04
N ASP A 204 -15.83 13.70 11.24
CA ASP A 204 -16.42 14.34 12.42
C ASP A 204 -15.96 15.78 12.67
N LYS A 205 -14.76 16.18 12.19
CA LYS A 205 -14.24 17.55 12.34
C LYS A 205 -13.63 18.08 11.04
N GLY A 206 -13.81 19.37 10.79
CA GLY A 206 -13.21 20.07 9.64
C GLY A 206 -14.21 20.29 8.50
N ASP A 207 -13.71 20.27 7.27
CA ASP A 207 -14.52 20.54 6.08
C ASP A 207 -15.22 19.27 5.59
N HIS A 208 -16.53 19.18 5.87
CA HIS A 208 -17.36 18.05 5.48
C HIS A 208 -17.57 17.97 3.97
N GLU A 209 -17.63 19.09 3.25
CA GLU A 209 -17.73 19.09 1.79
C GLU A 209 -16.46 18.47 1.19
N TYR A 210 -15.30 18.80 1.75
CA TYR A 210 -14.03 18.18 1.35
C TYR A 210 -13.95 16.68 1.70
N TYR A 211 -14.53 16.26 2.83
CA TYR A 211 -14.69 14.84 3.18
C TYR A 211 -15.52 14.10 2.13
N CYS A 212 -16.73 14.59 1.83
CA CYS A 212 -17.63 13.99 0.85
C CYS A 212 -16.98 13.90 -0.53
N LEU A 213 -16.37 14.99 -1.01
CA LEU A 213 -15.61 15.00 -2.25
C LEU A 213 -14.52 13.91 -2.23
N THR A 214 -13.73 13.84 -1.17
CA THR A 214 -12.62 12.88 -1.09
C THR A 214 -13.11 11.43 -1.11
N MET A 215 -14.19 11.12 -0.40
CA MET A 215 -14.76 9.77 -0.40
C MET A 215 -15.37 9.40 -1.75
N LEU A 216 -16.08 10.33 -2.42
CA LEU A 216 -16.59 10.11 -3.78
C LEU A 216 -15.44 9.89 -4.77
N MET A 217 -14.40 10.71 -4.71
CA MET A 217 -13.21 10.58 -5.55
C MET A 217 -12.51 9.22 -5.39
N LEU A 218 -12.56 8.61 -4.20
CA LEU A 218 -11.92 7.32 -3.95
C LEU A 218 -12.81 6.14 -4.34
N PHE A 219 -14.12 6.20 -4.07
CA PHE A 219 -15.00 5.03 -4.11
C PHE A 219 -16.03 5.03 -5.25
N GLN A 220 -16.38 6.19 -5.80
CA GLN A 220 -17.19 6.26 -7.01
C GLN A 220 -16.27 6.08 -8.23
N PRO A 221 -16.65 5.28 -9.23
CA PRO A 221 -15.93 5.23 -10.50
C PRO A 221 -16.07 6.56 -11.27
N TRP A 222 -14.99 7.04 -11.88
CA TRP A 222 -14.97 8.26 -12.67
C TRP A 222 -13.77 8.28 -13.62
N ARG A 223 -13.92 8.95 -14.77
CA ARG A 223 -12.80 9.34 -15.65
C ARG A 223 -12.56 10.84 -15.60
N THR A 224 -13.63 11.60 -15.48
CA THR A 224 -13.60 13.07 -15.37
C THR A 224 -14.30 13.54 -14.10
N GLY A 225 -13.86 14.68 -13.56
CA GLY A 225 -14.51 15.26 -12.38
C GLY A 225 -15.99 15.65 -12.60
N GLU A 226 -16.43 15.79 -13.86
CA GLU A 226 -17.81 16.11 -14.21
C GLU A 226 -18.77 14.93 -13.98
N GLU A 227 -18.26 13.69 -14.04
CA GLU A 227 -19.05 12.47 -13.75
C GLU A 227 -19.41 12.35 -12.26
N LEU A 228 -18.55 12.89 -11.39
CA LEU A 228 -18.83 12.94 -9.96
C LEU A 228 -19.88 13.98 -9.62
N LYS A 229 -19.91 15.10 -10.35
CA LYS A 229 -20.81 16.21 -10.08
C LYS A 229 -21.21 16.92 -11.36
N SER A 230 -22.36 16.52 -11.90
CA SER A 230 -22.91 17.10 -13.13
C SER A 230 -23.45 18.52 -12.91
N ASP A 231 -24.08 18.79 -11.77
CA ASP A 231 -24.56 20.12 -11.41
C ASP A 231 -23.55 20.83 -10.48
N ARG A 232 -22.96 21.90 -10.99
CA ARG A 232 -22.01 22.74 -10.24
C ARG A 232 -22.62 23.38 -9.00
N GLN A 233 -23.94 23.57 -8.96
CA GLN A 233 -24.65 24.21 -7.86
C GLN A 233 -25.04 23.23 -6.74
N CYS A 234 -25.04 21.92 -7.02
CA CYS A 234 -25.30 20.90 -6.00
C CYS A 234 -24.18 20.90 -4.94
N THR A 235 -24.46 20.48 -3.70
CA THR A 235 -23.42 20.30 -2.67
C THR A 235 -22.79 18.91 -2.77
N TRP A 236 -21.54 18.75 -2.36
CA TRP A 236 -20.89 17.43 -2.34
C TRP A 236 -21.54 16.51 -1.32
N GLU A 237 -22.05 17.05 -0.20
CA GLU A 237 -22.83 16.30 0.78
C GLU A 237 -24.09 15.65 0.18
N LYS A 238 -24.79 16.36 -0.71
CA LYS A 238 -25.97 15.82 -1.38
C LYS A 238 -25.60 14.69 -2.32
N VAL A 239 -24.59 14.88 -3.17
CA VAL A 239 -24.08 13.82 -4.06
C VAL A 239 -23.61 12.61 -3.27
N PHE A 240 -22.93 12.82 -2.14
CA PHE A 240 -22.47 11.77 -1.26
C PHE A 240 -23.63 10.98 -0.64
N SER A 241 -24.71 11.67 -0.25
CA SER A 241 -25.90 11.04 0.32
C SER A 241 -26.73 10.27 -0.73
N ASP A 242 -26.72 10.75 -1.97
CA ASP A 242 -27.41 10.10 -3.09
C ASP A 242 -26.65 8.86 -3.60
N TYR A 243 -25.32 8.82 -3.43
CA TYR A 243 -24.48 7.69 -3.81
C TYR A 243 -24.57 6.54 -2.79
N THR A 244 -24.67 5.31 -3.29
CA THR A 244 -24.77 4.11 -2.44
C THR A 244 -23.41 3.43 -2.35
N PHE A 245 -22.81 3.48 -1.16
CA PHE A 245 -21.56 2.77 -0.87
C PHE A 245 -21.83 1.32 -0.44
N SER A 246 -20.89 0.44 -0.71
CA SER A 246 -20.92 -0.93 -0.20
C SER A 246 -20.49 -1.01 1.25
N ASP A 247 -20.91 -2.07 1.96
CA ASP A 247 -20.51 -2.32 3.35
C ASP A 247 -18.98 -2.34 3.52
N CYS A 248 -18.26 -2.94 2.57
CA CYS A 248 -16.80 -2.95 2.56
C CYS A 248 -16.22 -1.54 2.47
N GLN A 249 -16.81 -0.66 1.65
CA GLN A 249 -16.36 0.73 1.53
C GLN A 249 -16.63 1.50 2.82
N HIS A 250 -17.78 1.30 3.47
CA HIS A 250 -18.06 1.88 4.78
C HIS A 250 -17.02 1.48 5.83
N VAL A 251 -16.64 0.20 5.89
CA VAL A 251 -15.58 -0.28 6.79
C VAL A 251 -14.24 0.40 6.47
N VAL A 252 -13.91 0.61 5.20
CA VAL A 252 -12.68 1.32 4.82
C VAL A 252 -12.74 2.80 5.25
N MET A 253 -13.89 3.47 5.10
CA MET A 253 -14.08 4.85 5.56
C MET A 253 -13.93 4.97 7.07
N GLU A 254 -14.50 4.05 7.85
CA GLU A 254 -14.32 3.98 9.30
C GLU A 254 -12.84 3.78 9.68
N ASN A 255 -12.14 2.91 8.95
CA ASN A 255 -10.71 2.68 9.16
C ASN A 255 -9.86 3.93 8.88
N PHE A 256 -10.26 4.79 7.93
CA PHE A 256 -9.59 6.08 7.73
C PHE A 256 -9.75 7.00 8.95
N ASN A 257 -10.90 6.94 9.63
CA ASN A 257 -11.17 7.75 10.82
C ASN A 257 -10.42 7.23 12.08
N LEU A 258 -10.20 5.92 12.17
CA LEU A 258 -9.57 5.27 13.34
C LEU A 258 -8.24 5.90 13.76
N ARG A 259 -7.43 6.35 12.80
CA ARG A 259 -6.16 7.03 13.10
C ARG A 259 -6.39 8.33 13.88
N TYR A 260 -7.44 9.08 13.57
CA TYR A 260 -7.80 10.30 14.27
C TYR A 260 -8.35 10.00 15.66
N GLU A 261 -9.19 8.98 15.81
CA GLU A 261 -9.68 8.55 17.12
C GLU A 261 -8.53 8.18 18.06
N CYS A 262 -7.51 7.49 17.53
CA CYS A 262 -6.32 7.13 18.30
C CYS A 262 -5.48 8.36 18.69
N LEU A 263 -5.35 9.35 17.79
CA LEU A 263 -4.64 10.60 18.07
C LEU A 263 -5.39 11.44 19.11
N ASP A 264 -6.70 11.61 18.92
CA ASP A 264 -7.57 12.35 19.84
C ASP A 264 -7.54 11.68 21.23
N ALA A 265 -7.66 10.34 21.33
CA ALA A 265 -7.59 9.62 22.60
C ALA A 265 -6.22 9.74 23.29
N HIS A 266 -5.13 9.77 22.53
CA HIS A 266 -3.80 10.02 23.08
C HIS A 266 -3.68 11.45 23.63
N ASP A 267 -4.20 12.44 22.92
CA ASP A 267 -4.15 13.83 23.34
C ASP A 267 -5.05 14.09 24.55
N ASP A 268 -6.24 13.48 24.59
CA ASP A 268 -7.15 13.50 25.74
C ASP A 268 -6.52 12.87 26.99
N TYR A 269 -5.70 11.82 26.84
CA TYR A 269 -4.95 11.24 27.95
C TYR A 269 -3.86 12.17 28.49
N ARG A 270 -3.36 13.10 27.67
CA ARG A 270 -2.29 14.04 28.05
C ARG A 270 -2.81 15.37 28.60
N ALA A 271 -4.11 15.65 28.50
CA ALA A 271 -4.77 16.86 28.98
C ALA A 271 -5.09 16.79 30.48
#